data_AF-A0AAV1D790-F1
#
_entry.id   AF-A0AAV1D790-F1
#
_cell.length_a   1.000
_cell.length_b   1.000
_cell.length_c   1.000
_cell.angle_alpha   90.00
_cell.angle_beta   90.00
_cell.angle_gamma   90.00
#
_symmetry.space_group_name_H-M   'P 1'
#
loop_
_entity.id
_entity.type
_entity.pdbx_description
1 polymer ?
#
loop_
_entity_poly.entity_id
_entity_poly.type
_entity_poly.pdbx_seq_one_letter_code
_entity_poly.pdbx_strand_id
1 'polypeptide(L)'
;MERTSTLVSFLVLPVLFFASSFHVDSVMAKRSTYIVHMDKSVMPRAFLSHHEWYSSILNSIKSTPLNTHIYTYDNVLHGFSASLTDEELEFLKKSPGNSGPGLGTSNNGFPWLMTVGAGNFDRWFGGSVTLGNGLSILGWSIYPVSTIVEDLPLVYNKTISGCDSSVLLSSADGIVICDNPNLYFQGEAVSISTVPAVIFFSDDPSMFDQGEFNFQGVAVSTKYKDIVLNYTMNDVKPTATIRFNQTFTGIKPAPAVSDYSSRGPSPNYPNILKPDIFAPGTLVLASWMPTDIIETIGDRNFSSGFNIISGTSITTNNDCSSPSSDINYPSFMALYENGNTTTLSKTFKRTVTNVGNGATKYQAKVVAPKGSVITVDPSELSFQNKMDTQVYSLTIQYQGDTNWTVSFGSLSWVEVGGTHIVKSPIVVSPTDFQSEGLVH
;
A
#
# COMPACT_ATOMS: atom_id res chain seq x y z
N MET A 1 -85.12 -5.23 -51.24
CA MET A 1 -84.21 -5.65 -52.33
C MET A 1 -82.80 -5.51 -51.78
N GLU A 2 -82.41 -6.51 -50.99
CA GLU A 2 -81.18 -6.54 -50.21
C GLU A 2 -79.99 -6.84 -51.11
N ARG A 3 -78.90 -6.09 -50.93
CA ARG A 3 -77.62 -6.35 -51.58
C ARG A 3 -76.52 -6.46 -50.53
N THR A 4 -76.12 -7.71 -50.34
CA THR A 4 -74.74 -8.20 -50.16
C THR A 4 -73.91 -7.64 -49.00
N SER A 5 -73.98 -8.43 -47.92
CA SER A 5 -72.98 -8.70 -46.90
C SER A 5 -71.54 -8.76 -47.42
N THR A 6 -70.64 -8.02 -46.77
CA THR A 6 -69.19 -8.30 -46.76
C THR A 6 -68.78 -8.53 -45.31
N LEU A 7 -68.57 -9.80 -44.94
CA LEU A 7 -67.96 -10.20 -43.68
C LEU A 7 -66.50 -9.75 -43.67
N VAL A 8 -66.16 -8.82 -42.78
CA VAL A 8 -64.77 -8.60 -42.36
C VAL A 8 -64.45 -9.67 -41.32
N SER A 9 -63.66 -10.66 -41.74
CA SER A 9 -63.15 -11.72 -40.87
C SER A 9 -62.08 -11.13 -39.94
N PHE A 10 -62.40 -10.96 -38.66
CA PHE A 10 -61.41 -10.67 -37.63
C PHE A 10 -60.63 -11.96 -37.35
N LEU A 11 -59.44 -12.07 -37.93
CA LEU A 11 -58.43 -13.06 -37.56
C LEU A 11 -57.93 -12.73 -36.15
N VAL A 12 -58.54 -13.33 -35.13
CA VAL A 12 -57.98 -13.35 -33.77
C VAL A 12 -56.81 -14.33 -33.80
N LEU A 13 -55.60 -13.81 -34.03
CA LEU A 13 -54.38 -14.57 -33.74
C LEU A 13 -54.36 -14.87 -32.23
N PRO A 14 -54.18 -16.13 -31.80
CA PRO A 14 -53.91 -16.39 -30.39
C PRO A 14 -52.52 -15.80 -30.10
N VAL A 15 -52.48 -14.75 -29.28
CA VAL A 15 -51.24 -14.30 -28.66
C VAL A 15 -50.78 -15.45 -27.77
N LEU A 16 -49.90 -16.28 -28.29
CA LEU A 16 -49.06 -17.17 -27.50
C LEU A 16 -48.28 -16.26 -26.55
N PHE A 17 -48.74 -16.17 -25.31
CA PHE A 17 -47.92 -15.75 -24.19
C PHE A 17 -46.80 -16.77 -24.07
N PHE A 18 -45.72 -16.58 -24.85
CA PHE A 18 -44.41 -17.01 -24.42
C PHE A 18 -44.13 -16.19 -23.16
N ALA A 19 -44.46 -16.76 -22.00
CA ALA A 19 -43.74 -16.41 -20.80
C ALA A 19 -42.28 -16.78 -21.08
N SER A 20 -41.53 -15.83 -21.63
CA SER A 20 -40.08 -15.86 -21.50
C SER A 20 -39.86 -15.83 -19.99
N SER A 21 -39.64 -16.99 -19.40
CA SER A 21 -38.91 -17.09 -18.16
C SER A 21 -37.60 -16.35 -18.41
N PHE A 22 -37.57 -15.07 -18.07
CA PHE A 22 -36.32 -14.40 -17.76
C PHE A 22 -35.80 -15.15 -16.55
N HIS A 23 -35.07 -16.23 -16.79
CA HIS A 23 -34.02 -16.62 -15.87
C HIS A 23 -33.05 -15.46 -15.92
N VAL A 24 -33.27 -14.50 -15.00
CA VAL A 24 -32.17 -13.73 -14.47
C VAL A 24 -31.31 -14.78 -13.80
N ASP A 25 -30.33 -15.29 -14.54
CA ASP A 25 -29.17 -15.89 -13.90
C ASP A 25 -28.62 -14.78 -13.03
N SER A 26 -28.94 -14.86 -11.74
CA SER A 26 -28.25 -14.12 -10.70
C SER A 26 -26.78 -14.51 -10.84
N VAL A 27 -26.01 -13.73 -11.60
CA VAL A 27 -24.56 -13.80 -11.59
C VAL A 27 -24.17 -13.51 -10.16
N MET A 28 -23.96 -14.57 -9.38
CA MET A 28 -23.39 -14.42 -8.05
C MET A 28 -22.02 -13.79 -8.25
N ALA A 29 -21.85 -12.58 -7.72
CA ALA A 29 -20.57 -11.89 -7.76
C ALA A 29 -19.47 -12.85 -7.26
N LYS A 30 -18.38 -12.97 -8.03
CA LYS A 30 -17.23 -13.82 -7.69
C LYS A 30 -16.72 -13.37 -6.33
N ARG A 31 -16.58 -14.32 -5.41
CA ARG A 31 -16.07 -14.07 -4.06
C ARG A 31 -14.74 -14.77 -3.88
N SER A 32 -13.82 -14.07 -3.22
CA SER A 32 -12.53 -14.58 -2.80
C SER A 32 -12.44 -14.51 -1.28
N THR A 33 -11.65 -15.39 -0.68
CA THR A 33 -11.47 -15.40 0.76
C THR A 33 -10.28 -14.54 1.15
N TYR A 34 -10.46 -13.75 2.20
CA TYR A 34 -9.46 -12.84 2.72
C TYR A 34 -9.31 -13.06 4.22
N ILE A 35 -8.09 -12.91 4.73
CA ILE A 35 -7.82 -12.84 6.17
C ILE A 35 -7.72 -11.38 6.56
N VAL A 36 -8.63 -10.94 7.43
CA VAL A 36 -8.68 -9.60 7.99
C VAL A 36 -8.09 -9.66 9.40
N HIS A 37 -6.91 -9.07 9.56
CA HIS A 37 -6.27 -8.97 10.88
C HIS A 37 -6.92 -7.83 11.69
N MET A 38 -7.17 -8.09 12.97
CA MET A 38 -7.89 -7.23 13.92
C MET A 38 -7.13 -7.18 15.25
N ASP A 39 -7.16 -6.06 15.97
CA ASP A 39 -6.52 -5.99 17.30
C ASP A 39 -7.49 -6.49 18.39
N LYS A 40 -7.12 -7.49 19.20
CA LYS A 40 -7.95 -8.01 20.30
C LYS A 40 -8.15 -7.01 21.44
N SER A 41 -7.19 -6.13 21.68
CA SER A 41 -7.24 -5.18 22.79
C SER A 41 -8.33 -4.11 22.61
N VAL A 42 -8.89 -3.99 21.41
CA VAL A 42 -9.86 -2.95 21.06
C VAL A 42 -11.28 -3.50 20.82
N MET A 43 -11.56 -4.77 21.17
CA MET A 43 -12.92 -5.32 21.11
C MET A 43 -13.87 -4.45 21.96
N PRO A 44 -14.90 -3.81 21.37
CA PRO A 44 -15.80 -2.96 22.12
C PRO A 44 -16.52 -3.74 23.21
N ARG A 45 -16.68 -3.14 24.39
CA ARG A 45 -17.35 -3.77 25.55
C ARG A 45 -18.80 -4.20 25.26
N ALA A 46 -19.40 -3.69 24.19
CA ALA A 46 -20.73 -4.04 23.73
C ALA A 46 -20.82 -5.45 23.11
N PHE A 47 -19.69 -6.04 22.70
CA PHE A 47 -19.64 -7.39 22.13
C PHE A 47 -19.20 -8.40 23.19
N LEU A 48 -19.84 -9.57 23.21
CA LEU A 48 -19.54 -10.63 24.17
C LEU A 48 -18.41 -11.54 23.67
N SER A 49 -18.11 -11.50 22.37
CA SER A 49 -17.00 -12.25 21.77
C SER A 49 -16.40 -11.55 20.54
N HIS A 50 -15.15 -11.88 20.22
CA HIS A 50 -14.47 -11.42 19.00
C HIS A 50 -15.26 -11.81 17.75
N HIS A 51 -15.86 -13.00 17.75
CA HIS A 51 -16.70 -13.47 16.65
C HIS A 51 -17.90 -12.55 16.41
N GLU A 52 -18.60 -12.10 17.45
CA GLU A 52 -19.71 -11.15 17.34
C GLU A 52 -19.26 -9.79 16.81
N TRP A 53 -18.15 -9.28 17.34
CA TRP A 53 -17.58 -8.02 16.90
C TRP A 53 -17.18 -8.06 15.42
N TYR A 54 -16.46 -9.10 14.98
CA TYR A 54 -16.04 -9.28 13.59
C TYR A 54 -17.21 -9.53 12.64
N SER A 55 -18.21 -10.30 13.09
CA SER A 55 -19.45 -10.49 12.34
C SER A 55 -20.22 -9.18 12.14
N SER A 56 -20.17 -8.26 13.11
CA SER A 56 -20.82 -6.95 12.98
C SER A 56 -20.19 -6.07 11.88
N ILE A 57 -18.86 -6.13 11.73
CA ILE A 57 -18.13 -5.42 10.66
C ILE A 57 -18.55 -5.98 9.31
N LEU A 58 -18.56 -7.30 9.17
CA LEU A 58 -19.04 -7.96 7.96
C LEU A 58 -20.50 -7.64 7.66
N ASN A 59 -21.36 -7.53 8.68
CA ASN A 59 -22.75 -7.14 8.49
C ASN A 59 -22.92 -5.70 8.03
N SER A 60 -21.99 -4.80 8.39
CA SER A 60 -22.06 -3.39 7.98
C SER A 60 -21.73 -3.14 6.51
N ILE A 61 -21.08 -4.12 5.84
CA ILE A 61 -20.66 -4.03 4.44
C ILE A 61 -21.53 -4.89 3.50
N LYS A 62 -22.62 -5.51 4.00
CA LYS A 62 -23.47 -6.42 3.21
C LYS A 62 -24.48 -5.69 2.34
N SER A 63 -24.61 -6.17 1.10
CA SER A 63 -25.81 -5.94 0.25
C SER A 63 -26.83 -7.08 0.31
N THR A 64 -26.44 -8.29 0.76
CA THR A 64 -27.31 -9.49 0.84
C THR A 64 -26.95 -10.43 2.02
N PRO A 65 -27.90 -11.25 2.53
CA PRO A 65 -27.74 -11.99 3.79
C PRO A 65 -27.16 -13.41 3.61
N LEU A 66 -25.95 -13.52 3.05
CA LEU A 66 -25.17 -14.77 3.10
C LEU A 66 -24.11 -14.73 4.21
N ASN A 67 -23.77 -15.91 4.75
CA ASN A 67 -22.78 -16.06 5.80
C ASN A 67 -21.36 -15.98 5.19
N THR A 68 -20.83 -14.76 5.11
CA THR A 68 -19.50 -14.44 4.57
C THR A 68 -18.37 -14.61 5.59
N HIS A 69 -18.69 -14.72 6.88
CA HIS A 69 -17.71 -14.97 7.93
C HIS A 69 -17.32 -16.45 7.91
N ILE A 70 -16.05 -16.73 7.60
CA ILE A 70 -15.53 -18.09 7.48
C ILE A 70 -14.97 -18.57 8.82
N TYR A 71 -14.12 -17.77 9.46
CA TYR A 71 -13.48 -18.16 10.72
C TYR A 71 -13.02 -16.95 11.52
N THR A 72 -13.07 -17.02 12.85
CA THR A 72 -12.48 -16.02 13.75
C THR A 72 -11.20 -16.57 14.36
N TYR A 73 -10.11 -15.85 14.19
CA TYR A 73 -8.85 -16.12 14.86
C TYR A 73 -8.77 -15.34 16.18
N ASP A 74 -8.53 -16.03 17.29
CA ASP A 74 -8.56 -15.45 18.64
C ASP A 74 -7.36 -15.85 19.54
N ASN A 75 -6.45 -16.67 19.00
CA ASN A 75 -5.34 -17.28 19.73
C ASN A 75 -3.95 -16.82 19.23
N VAL A 76 -3.57 -17.17 17.99
CA VAL A 76 -2.22 -16.88 17.43
C VAL A 76 -2.18 -15.56 16.66
N LEU A 77 -3.31 -15.19 16.09
CA LEU A 77 -3.59 -13.88 15.52
C LEU A 77 -5.02 -13.48 15.91
N HIS A 78 -5.28 -12.19 15.93
CA HIS A 78 -6.61 -11.66 16.19
C HIS A 78 -7.16 -11.15 14.87
N GLY A 79 -8.34 -11.59 14.47
CA GLY A 79 -8.82 -11.36 13.12
C GLY A 79 -9.91 -12.33 12.71
N PHE A 80 -10.36 -12.23 11.46
CA PHE A 80 -11.30 -13.17 10.88
C PHE A 80 -11.00 -13.41 9.40
N SER A 81 -11.35 -14.59 8.89
CA SER A 81 -11.43 -14.82 7.45
C SER A 81 -12.85 -14.59 6.95
N ALA A 82 -12.96 -13.99 5.78
CA ALA A 82 -14.24 -13.72 5.14
C ALA A 82 -14.21 -13.92 3.63
N SER A 83 -15.31 -14.40 3.08
CA SER A 83 -15.55 -14.48 1.64
C SER A 83 -16.19 -13.18 1.16
N LEU A 84 -15.44 -12.38 0.41
CA LEU A 84 -15.82 -11.02 -0.01
C LEU A 84 -15.86 -10.93 -1.53
N THR A 85 -16.78 -10.14 -2.08
CA THR A 85 -16.73 -9.71 -3.49
C THR A 85 -15.62 -8.68 -3.70
N ASP A 86 -15.23 -8.45 -4.96
CA ASP A 86 -14.26 -7.39 -5.28
C ASP A 86 -14.74 -6.01 -4.82
N GLU A 87 -16.05 -5.74 -4.83
CA GLU A 87 -16.63 -4.49 -4.33
C GLU A 87 -16.60 -4.37 -2.80
N GLU A 88 -16.93 -5.45 -2.07
CA GLU A 88 -16.84 -5.53 -0.60
C GLU A 88 -15.38 -5.42 -0.13
N LEU A 89 -14.46 -6.04 -0.88
CA LEU A 89 -13.03 -5.91 -0.69
C LEU A 89 -12.57 -4.49 -0.99
N GLU A 90 -12.98 -3.87 -2.10
CA GLU A 90 -12.62 -2.48 -2.42
C GLU A 90 -13.15 -1.50 -1.36
N PHE A 91 -14.31 -1.78 -0.77
CA PHE A 91 -14.83 -1.01 0.36
C PHE A 91 -13.95 -1.19 1.63
N LEU A 92 -13.52 -2.42 1.92
CA LEU A 92 -12.57 -2.70 3.01
C LEU A 92 -11.13 -2.23 2.71
N LYS A 93 -10.72 -2.14 1.45
CA LYS A 93 -9.41 -1.62 0.99
C LYS A 93 -9.36 -0.11 0.98
N LYS A 94 -10.49 0.55 0.70
CA LYS A 94 -10.73 1.98 0.98
C LYS A 94 -10.69 2.30 2.48
N SER A 95 -10.42 1.30 3.31
CA SER A 95 -9.98 1.53 4.68
C SER A 95 -8.70 2.39 4.70
N PRO A 96 -8.59 3.37 5.62
CA PRO A 96 -7.73 4.57 5.52
C PRO A 96 -6.18 4.51 5.49
N GLY A 97 -5.53 3.57 4.80
CA GLY A 97 -4.08 3.37 4.94
C GLY A 97 -3.25 3.04 3.69
N ASN A 98 -3.85 2.64 2.57
CA ASN A 98 -3.12 2.22 1.36
C ASN A 98 -3.35 3.15 0.15
N SER A 99 -3.55 4.46 0.38
CA SER A 99 -3.88 5.43 -0.66
C SER A 99 -2.79 6.48 -0.89
N GLY A 100 -1.55 6.19 -0.48
CA GLY A 100 -0.39 7.03 -0.76
C GLY A 100 -0.04 7.09 -2.26
N PRO A 101 0.97 7.89 -2.66
CA PRO A 101 1.88 8.67 -1.82
C PRO A 101 1.42 10.12 -1.60
N GLY A 102 0.24 10.51 -2.09
CA GLY A 102 -0.27 11.88 -1.97
C GLY A 102 -0.43 12.35 -0.52
N LEU A 103 -0.20 13.64 -0.27
CA LEU A 103 -0.50 14.27 1.02
C LEU A 103 -2.00 14.14 1.35
N GLY A 104 -2.34 14.03 2.63
CA GLY A 104 -3.75 14.00 3.03
C GLY A 104 -4.48 12.66 2.84
N THR A 105 -3.78 11.61 2.44
CA THR A 105 -4.38 10.31 2.09
C THR A 105 -4.65 9.40 3.29
N SER A 106 -4.25 9.81 4.50
CA SER A 106 -4.56 9.11 5.76
C SER A 106 -5.88 9.61 6.35
N ASN A 107 -6.95 8.80 6.27
CA ASN A 107 -8.27 9.17 6.80
C ASN A 107 -8.50 8.75 8.27
N ASN A 108 -7.56 8.05 8.90
CA ASN A 108 -7.65 7.57 10.28
C ASN A 108 -6.77 8.34 11.26
N GLY A 109 -6.67 9.66 11.13
CA GLY A 109 -5.78 10.45 11.98
C GLY A 109 -6.27 10.75 13.39
N PHE A 110 -7.15 9.94 13.97
CA PHE A 110 -7.65 10.17 15.31
C PHE A 110 -6.51 10.12 16.35
N PRO A 111 -6.50 11.02 17.37
CA PRO A 111 -5.40 11.07 18.35
C PRO A 111 -5.24 9.79 19.17
N TRP A 112 -6.36 9.15 19.56
CA TRP A 112 -6.40 7.91 20.34
C TRP A 112 -6.17 6.65 19.49
N LEU A 113 -5.84 6.81 18.22
CA LEU A 113 -5.56 5.72 17.31
C LEU A 113 -4.07 5.67 16.98
N MET A 114 -3.48 4.48 17.06
CA MET A 114 -2.14 4.26 16.55
C MET A 114 -2.22 3.88 15.07
N THR A 115 -1.70 4.74 14.20
CA THR A 115 -1.62 4.50 12.75
C THR A 115 -0.20 4.09 12.37
N VAL A 116 -0.11 3.03 11.57
CA VAL A 116 1.15 2.43 11.17
C VAL A 116 1.29 2.51 9.65
N GLY A 117 2.26 3.30 9.19
CA GLY A 117 2.67 3.29 7.78
C GLY A 117 3.40 2.00 7.41
N ALA A 118 3.43 1.68 6.12
CA ALA A 118 4.15 0.51 5.61
C ALA A 118 5.53 0.93 5.06
N GLY A 119 6.52 0.10 5.33
CA GLY A 119 7.84 0.18 4.72
C GLY A 119 8.32 -1.17 4.20
N ASN A 120 9.40 -1.14 3.44
CA ASN A 120 10.04 -2.32 2.90
C ASN A 120 11.02 -2.99 3.89
N PHE A 121 11.36 -4.25 3.59
CA PHE A 121 12.47 -4.97 4.19
C PHE A 121 13.73 -4.79 3.33
N ASP A 122 14.88 -5.25 3.83
CA ASP A 122 16.11 -5.40 3.03
C ASP A 122 16.10 -6.65 2.12
N ARG A 123 14.93 -7.30 2.01
CA ARG A 123 14.69 -8.50 1.19
C ARG A 123 14.28 -8.12 -0.23
N TRP A 124 14.76 -8.88 -1.21
CA TRP A 124 14.51 -8.67 -2.63
C TRP A 124 14.19 -9.97 -3.35
N PHE A 125 13.02 -10.03 -3.97
CA PHE A 125 12.63 -11.11 -4.87
C PHE A 125 13.28 -10.87 -6.23
N GLY A 126 14.18 -11.75 -6.61
CA GLY A 126 15.07 -11.55 -7.73
C GLY A 126 14.75 -12.47 -8.90
N GLY A 127 14.92 -11.91 -10.10
CA GLY A 127 15.28 -12.68 -11.29
C GLY A 127 16.65 -12.21 -11.79
N SER A 128 17.62 -13.12 -11.92
CA SER A 128 18.94 -12.77 -12.45
C SER A 128 18.98 -12.96 -13.97
N VAL A 129 19.36 -11.91 -14.70
CA VAL A 129 19.59 -11.95 -16.15
C VAL A 129 21.09 -12.05 -16.40
N THR A 130 21.54 -13.10 -17.08
CA THR A 130 22.91 -13.23 -17.57
C THR A 130 22.91 -13.12 -19.07
N LEU A 131 23.53 -12.07 -19.62
CA LEU A 131 23.71 -11.89 -21.06
C LEU A 131 24.80 -12.85 -21.57
N GLY A 132 24.74 -13.22 -22.85
CA GLY A 132 25.73 -14.11 -23.47
C GLY A 132 27.17 -13.58 -23.47
N ASN A 133 27.36 -12.28 -23.25
CA ASN A 133 28.69 -11.67 -23.04
C ASN A 133 29.22 -11.83 -21.60
N GLY A 134 28.49 -12.52 -20.72
CA GLY A 134 28.85 -12.78 -19.32
C GLY A 134 28.40 -11.70 -18.34
N LEU A 135 27.79 -10.60 -18.78
CA LEU A 135 27.23 -9.59 -17.87
C LEU A 135 26.02 -10.17 -17.13
N SER A 136 26.11 -10.22 -15.79
CA SER A 136 25.02 -10.62 -14.92
C SER A 136 24.38 -9.40 -14.26
N ILE A 137 23.06 -9.31 -14.35
CA ILE A 137 22.23 -8.22 -13.83
C ILE A 137 21.23 -8.82 -12.85
N LEU A 138 21.20 -8.29 -11.63
CA LEU A 138 20.14 -8.58 -10.66
C LEU A 138 18.92 -7.72 -11.01
N GLY A 139 17.84 -8.35 -11.46
CA GLY A 139 16.53 -7.74 -11.62
C GLY A 139 15.58 -8.12 -10.49
N TRP A 140 14.36 -7.58 -10.55
CA TRP A 140 13.24 -7.93 -9.69
C TRP A 140 12.31 -8.91 -10.41
N SER A 141 11.87 -9.94 -9.71
CA SER A 141 10.81 -10.84 -10.18
C SER A 141 10.28 -11.64 -9.00
N ILE A 142 8.95 -11.72 -8.88
CA ILE A 142 8.26 -12.58 -7.91
C ILE A 142 7.62 -13.81 -8.59
N TYR A 143 8.02 -14.11 -9.84
CA TYR A 143 7.55 -15.30 -10.54
C TYR A 143 7.82 -16.56 -9.71
N PRO A 144 6.78 -17.32 -9.30
CA PRO A 144 6.90 -18.26 -8.18
C PRO A 144 7.51 -19.61 -8.57
N VAL A 145 7.70 -19.87 -9.87
CA VAL A 145 8.23 -21.13 -10.37
C VAL A 145 9.75 -21.04 -10.49
N SER A 146 10.46 -22.00 -9.88
CA SER A 146 11.91 -22.15 -10.05
C SER A 146 12.19 -22.77 -11.42
N THR A 147 12.25 -21.91 -12.44
CA THR A 147 12.59 -22.27 -13.81
C THR A 147 13.76 -21.43 -14.31
N ILE A 148 14.38 -21.90 -15.39
CA ILE A 148 15.47 -21.22 -16.08
C ILE A 148 15.04 -21.08 -17.54
N VAL A 149 15.10 -19.86 -18.05
CA VAL A 149 15.07 -19.60 -19.49
C VAL A 149 16.52 -19.52 -19.91
N GLU A 150 17.01 -20.54 -20.62
CA GLU A 150 18.45 -20.73 -20.86
C GLU A 150 18.82 -20.39 -22.30
N ASP A 151 19.79 -19.49 -22.44
CA ASP A 151 20.47 -19.09 -23.68
C ASP A 151 19.56 -18.83 -24.88
N LEU A 152 18.43 -18.17 -24.64
CA LEU A 152 17.49 -17.79 -25.69
C LEU A 152 17.90 -16.46 -26.36
N PRO A 153 17.58 -16.28 -27.65
CA PRO A 153 17.82 -15.01 -28.35
C PRO A 153 17.15 -13.83 -27.65
N LEU A 154 17.84 -12.70 -27.56
CA LEU A 154 17.22 -11.42 -27.18
C LEU A 154 16.60 -10.77 -28.41
N VAL A 155 15.34 -10.37 -28.30
CA VAL A 155 14.58 -9.75 -29.37
C VAL A 155 14.21 -8.33 -28.96
N TYR A 156 14.73 -7.35 -29.70
CA TYR A 156 14.32 -5.95 -29.60
C TYR A 156 13.86 -5.46 -30.97
N ASN A 157 12.59 -5.08 -31.06
CA ASN A 157 12.01 -4.45 -32.24
C ASN A 157 10.98 -3.42 -31.78
N LYS A 158 11.05 -2.20 -32.31
CA LYS A 158 10.15 -1.09 -31.96
C LYS A 158 8.66 -1.43 -32.13
N THR A 159 8.32 -2.35 -33.02
CA THR A 159 6.92 -2.77 -33.22
C THR A 159 6.38 -3.65 -32.09
N ILE A 160 7.24 -4.40 -31.39
CA ILE A 160 6.83 -5.31 -30.30
C ILE A 160 7.28 -4.83 -28.92
N SER A 161 8.25 -3.92 -28.85
CA SER A 161 8.84 -3.45 -27.59
C SER A 161 7.88 -2.63 -26.73
N GLY A 162 6.70 -2.27 -27.23
CA GLY A 162 5.62 -1.74 -26.41
C GLY A 162 5.06 -2.75 -25.40
N CYS A 163 5.21 -4.05 -25.70
CA CYS A 163 4.74 -5.19 -24.90
C CYS A 163 3.27 -5.11 -24.47
N ASP A 164 2.44 -4.48 -25.29
CA ASP A 164 1.04 -4.16 -25.07
C ASP A 164 0.08 -4.98 -25.96
N SER A 165 0.62 -5.90 -26.76
CA SER A 165 -0.15 -6.77 -27.67
C SER A 165 0.34 -8.20 -27.61
N SER A 166 -0.48 -9.09 -27.06
CA SER A 166 -0.18 -10.54 -26.98
C SER A 166 0.03 -11.17 -28.36
N VAL A 167 -0.69 -10.69 -29.39
CA VAL A 167 -0.58 -11.18 -30.77
C VAL A 167 0.78 -10.81 -31.38
N LEU A 168 1.21 -9.56 -31.22
CA LEU A 168 2.51 -9.12 -31.73
C LEU A 168 3.66 -9.80 -30.98
N LEU A 169 3.54 -9.92 -29.65
CA LEU A 169 4.52 -10.63 -28.82
C LEU A 169 4.66 -12.08 -29.26
N SER A 170 3.56 -12.79 -29.50
CA SER A 170 3.57 -14.21 -29.89
C SER A 170 4.23 -14.49 -31.25
N SER A 171 4.58 -13.45 -32.02
CA SER A 171 5.36 -13.58 -33.26
C SER A 171 6.88 -13.61 -33.03
N ALA A 172 7.36 -13.29 -31.83
CA ALA A 172 8.77 -13.27 -31.48
C ALA A 172 9.28 -14.66 -31.08
N ASP A 173 10.51 -14.97 -31.51
CA ASP A 173 11.20 -16.23 -31.17
C ASP A 173 12.39 -15.94 -30.25
N GLY A 174 12.10 -15.71 -28.97
CA GLY A 174 13.10 -15.41 -27.95
C GLY A 174 12.58 -14.55 -26.78
N ILE A 175 13.52 -14.09 -25.96
CA ILE A 175 13.24 -13.19 -24.85
C ILE A 175 13.00 -11.78 -25.40
N VAL A 176 11.82 -11.23 -25.19
CA VAL A 176 11.48 -9.90 -25.71
C VAL A 176 11.89 -8.81 -24.72
N ILE A 177 12.50 -7.75 -25.26
CA ILE A 177 12.83 -6.54 -24.49
C ILE A 177 11.69 -5.54 -24.60
N CYS A 178 11.08 -5.22 -23.45
CA CYS A 178 10.01 -4.26 -23.31
C CYS A 178 10.57 -2.88 -22.95
N ASP A 179 10.29 -1.91 -23.82
CA ASP A 179 10.77 -0.54 -23.79
C ASP A 179 9.60 0.44 -23.63
N ASN A 180 8.72 0.11 -22.69
CA ASN A 180 7.63 0.95 -22.25
C ASN A 180 7.63 0.95 -20.71
N PRO A 181 7.58 2.13 -20.06
CA PRO A 181 7.63 2.22 -18.60
C PRO A 181 6.33 1.75 -17.91
N ASN A 182 5.20 1.66 -18.63
CA ASN A 182 3.91 1.31 -18.03
C ASN A 182 3.69 -0.21 -18.02
N LEU A 183 4.01 -0.83 -16.88
CA LEU A 183 3.93 -2.28 -16.70
C LEU A 183 2.51 -2.83 -16.51
N TYR A 184 1.57 -2.02 -16.02
CA TYR A 184 0.21 -2.46 -15.72
C TYR A 184 -0.48 -3.04 -16.96
N PHE A 185 -0.34 -2.37 -18.10
CA PHE A 185 -0.89 -2.85 -19.38
C PHE A 185 -0.04 -3.93 -20.05
N GLN A 186 1.24 -4.04 -19.68
CA GLN A 186 2.13 -5.05 -20.27
C GLN A 186 1.94 -6.42 -19.63
N GLY A 187 1.67 -6.49 -18.33
CA GLY A 187 1.55 -7.76 -17.62
C GLY A 187 0.45 -8.65 -18.20
N GLU A 188 -0.71 -8.10 -18.51
CA GLU A 188 -1.81 -8.84 -19.14
C GLU A 188 -1.40 -9.35 -20.54
N ALA A 189 -0.93 -8.47 -21.41
CA ALA A 189 -0.53 -8.84 -22.77
C ALA A 189 0.59 -9.90 -22.80
N VAL A 190 1.58 -9.78 -21.91
CA VAL A 190 2.67 -10.74 -21.79
C VAL A 190 2.18 -12.07 -21.24
N SER A 191 1.35 -12.08 -20.19
CA SER A 191 0.82 -13.32 -19.59
C SER A 191 0.01 -14.18 -20.55
N ILE A 192 -0.65 -13.56 -21.54
CA ILE A 192 -1.45 -14.24 -22.56
C ILE A 192 -0.60 -14.61 -23.80
N SER A 193 0.58 -14.01 -23.96
CA SER A 193 1.44 -14.27 -25.12
C SER A 193 2.19 -15.60 -25.02
N THR A 194 2.75 -16.08 -26.13
CA THR A 194 3.54 -17.32 -26.17
C THR A 194 5.05 -17.11 -26.02
N VAL A 195 5.50 -15.90 -25.67
CA VAL A 195 6.94 -15.64 -25.57
C VAL A 195 7.54 -16.36 -24.35
N PRO A 196 8.77 -16.89 -24.46
CA PRO A 196 9.40 -17.63 -23.36
C PRO A 196 9.64 -16.79 -22.10
N ALA A 197 9.98 -15.51 -22.28
CA ALA A 197 10.15 -14.54 -21.21
C ALA A 197 10.27 -13.11 -21.74
N VAL A 198 10.20 -12.14 -20.83
CA VAL A 198 10.42 -10.72 -21.13
C VAL A 198 11.36 -10.04 -20.14
N ILE A 199 12.04 -9.01 -20.60
CA ILE A 199 12.84 -8.09 -19.77
C ILE A 199 12.20 -6.70 -19.84
N PHE A 200 11.87 -6.14 -18.69
CA PHE A 200 11.38 -4.76 -18.57
C PHE A 200 12.44 -3.84 -17.98
N PHE A 201 12.30 -2.55 -18.23
CA PHE A 201 13.10 -1.53 -17.55
C PHE A 201 12.22 -0.63 -16.70
N SER A 202 12.40 -0.67 -15.38
CA SER A 202 11.66 0.16 -14.45
C SER A 202 12.43 0.37 -13.14
N ASP A 203 12.36 1.58 -12.61
CA ASP A 203 12.78 1.93 -11.24
C ASP A 203 11.56 2.40 -10.42
N ASP A 204 10.34 2.10 -10.88
CA ASP A 204 9.08 2.45 -10.23
C ASP A 204 8.90 1.62 -8.94
N PRO A 205 8.87 2.26 -7.75
CA PRO A 205 8.72 1.55 -6.50
C PRO A 205 7.38 0.83 -6.36
N SER A 206 6.33 1.31 -7.02
CA SER A 206 5.00 0.71 -6.95
C SER A 206 4.99 -0.72 -7.49
N MET A 207 5.80 -1.02 -8.50
CA MET A 207 5.96 -2.39 -9.02
C MET A 207 6.55 -3.31 -7.96
N PHE A 208 7.55 -2.85 -7.19
CA PHE A 208 8.20 -3.68 -6.16
C PHE A 208 7.31 -3.88 -4.93
N ASP A 209 6.28 -3.05 -4.78
CA ASP A 209 5.29 -3.16 -3.72
C ASP A 209 4.15 -4.14 -4.07
N GLN A 210 3.86 -4.35 -5.36
CA GLN A 210 2.82 -5.26 -5.85
C GLN A 210 3.38 -6.68 -5.96
N GLY A 211 2.63 -7.68 -5.47
CA GLY A 211 3.08 -9.07 -5.39
C GLY A 211 2.85 -9.91 -6.66
N GLU A 212 2.59 -9.29 -7.81
CA GLU A 212 2.05 -10.00 -8.97
C GLU A 212 3.03 -10.06 -10.14
N PHE A 213 3.53 -11.26 -10.43
CA PHE A 213 4.25 -11.64 -11.66
C PHE A 213 3.76 -13.02 -12.08
N ASN A 214 2.66 -13.08 -12.84
CA ASN A 214 2.06 -14.34 -13.29
C ASN A 214 2.64 -14.86 -14.61
N PHE A 215 3.71 -14.23 -15.11
CA PHE A 215 4.42 -14.58 -16.33
C PHE A 215 5.94 -14.55 -16.11
N GLN A 216 6.70 -15.21 -16.99
CA GLN A 216 8.17 -15.25 -16.93
C GLN A 216 8.79 -13.90 -17.31
N GLY A 217 8.73 -12.93 -16.40
CA GLY A 217 9.28 -11.60 -16.60
C GLY A 217 10.27 -11.19 -15.52
N VAL A 218 11.19 -10.31 -15.89
CA VAL A 218 12.10 -9.68 -14.94
C VAL A 218 12.18 -8.19 -15.19
N ALA A 219 12.03 -7.40 -14.13
CA ALA A 219 12.20 -5.97 -14.18
C ALA A 219 13.63 -5.59 -13.81
N VAL A 220 14.28 -4.85 -14.69
CA VAL A 220 15.66 -4.42 -14.57
C VAL A 220 15.69 -2.91 -14.36
N SER A 221 16.60 -2.42 -13.51
CA SER A 221 16.78 -0.98 -13.32
C SER A 221 17.09 -0.27 -14.64
N THR A 222 16.51 0.91 -14.86
CA THR A 222 16.65 1.65 -16.13
C THR A 222 18.10 2.00 -16.46
N LYS A 223 19.00 2.03 -15.46
CA LYS A 223 20.44 2.23 -15.65
C LYS A 223 21.11 1.18 -16.54
N TYR A 224 20.54 -0.02 -16.67
CA TYR A 224 21.07 -1.07 -17.54
C TYR A 224 20.44 -1.07 -18.94
N LYS A 225 19.43 -0.22 -19.19
CA LYS A 225 18.67 -0.18 -20.44
C LYS A 225 19.57 -0.04 -21.67
N ASP A 226 20.38 1.01 -21.70
CA ASP A 226 21.27 1.26 -22.85
C ASP A 226 22.30 0.14 -23.04
N ILE A 227 22.78 -0.46 -21.94
CA ILE A 227 23.74 -1.56 -21.98
C ILE A 227 23.11 -2.80 -22.63
N VAL A 228 21.91 -3.18 -22.20
CA VAL A 228 21.19 -4.35 -22.72
C VAL A 228 20.74 -4.12 -24.17
N LEU A 229 20.23 -2.93 -24.50
CA LEU A 229 19.85 -2.59 -25.87
C LEU A 229 21.06 -2.56 -26.82
N ASN A 230 22.18 -1.97 -26.38
CA ASN A 230 23.40 -1.94 -27.18
C ASN A 230 23.97 -3.34 -27.40
N TYR A 231 23.95 -4.21 -26.38
CA TYR A 231 24.30 -5.62 -26.55
C TYR A 231 23.39 -6.32 -27.58
N THR A 232 22.07 -6.10 -27.47
CA THR A 232 21.08 -6.72 -28.35
C THR A 232 21.21 -6.26 -29.82
N MET A 233 21.57 -5.00 -30.06
CA MET A 233 21.66 -4.46 -31.43
C MET A 233 22.99 -4.71 -32.14
N ASN A 234 24.09 -4.92 -31.39
CA ASN A 234 25.44 -4.99 -31.98
C ASN A 234 26.09 -6.36 -31.92
N ASP A 235 25.59 -7.28 -31.11
CA ASP A 235 26.09 -8.65 -31.10
C ASP A 235 25.55 -9.43 -32.32
N VAL A 236 26.33 -10.39 -32.81
CA VAL A 236 25.95 -11.25 -33.94
C VAL A 236 24.83 -12.22 -33.52
N LYS A 237 24.79 -12.62 -32.25
CA LYS A 237 23.80 -13.55 -31.72
C LYS A 237 23.51 -13.25 -30.25
N PRO A 238 22.81 -12.15 -29.95
CA PRO A 238 22.54 -11.73 -28.58
C PRO A 238 21.65 -12.75 -27.88
N THR A 239 22.10 -13.27 -26.74
CA THR A 239 21.38 -14.27 -25.96
C THR A 239 21.31 -13.87 -24.49
N ALA A 240 20.35 -14.41 -23.76
CA ALA A 240 20.27 -14.26 -22.33
C ALA A 240 19.74 -15.52 -21.64
N THR A 241 20.21 -15.70 -20.41
CA THR A 241 19.70 -16.67 -19.46
C THR A 241 19.01 -15.93 -18.30
N ILE A 242 17.78 -16.31 -17.96
CA ILE A 242 17.02 -15.75 -16.83
C ILE A 242 16.75 -16.85 -15.80
N ARG A 243 17.07 -16.57 -14.52
CA ARG A 243 16.74 -17.44 -13.39
C ARG A 243 15.72 -16.76 -12.49
N PHE A 244 14.65 -17.46 -12.13
CA PHE A 244 13.56 -16.94 -11.30
C PHE A 244 13.57 -17.54 -9.88
N ASN A 245 12.64 -17.08 -9.04
CA ASN A 245 12.43 -17.56 -7.68
C ASN A 245 13.71 -17.50 -6.84
N GLN A 246 14.39 -16.35 -6.89
CA GLN A 246 15.56 -16.06 -6.07
C GLN A 246 15.18 -15.06 -4.97
N THR A 247 15.83 -15.15 -3.83
CA THR A 247 15.66 -14.19 -2.73
C THR A 247 17.02 -13.71 -2.27
N PHE A 248 17.17 -12.39 -2.19
CA PHE A 248 18.37 -11.71 -1.72
C PHE A 248 18.05 -10.88 -0.48
N THR A 249 19.04 -10.63 0.37
CA THR A 249 18.93 -9.81 1.59
C THR A 249 20.03 -8.76 1.62
N GLY A 250 19.88 -7.71 2.44
CA GLY A 250 20.83 -6.61 2.51
C GLY A 250 20.72 -5.57 1.39
N ILE A 251 19.60 -5.55 0.66
CA ILE A 251 19.32 -4.52 -0.35
C ILE A 251 19.07 -3.17 0.33
N LYS A 252 19.55 -2.09 -0.30
CA LYS A 252 19.44 -0.71 0.19
C LYS A 252 18.76 0.19 -0.86
N PRO A 253 17.99 1.22 -0.43
CA PRO A 253 17.73 1.60 0.97
C PRO A 253 16.68 0.71 1.65
N ALA A 254 16.95 0.30 2.89
CA ALA A 254 15.99 -0.38 3.75
C ALA A 254 16.25 0.00 5.23
N PRO A 255 15.20 0.26 6.02
CA PRO A 255 13.82 0.38 5.57
C PRO A 255 13.56 1.71 4.85
N ALA A 256 12.68 1.68 3.86
CA ALA A 256 12.12 2.83 3.16
C ALA A 256 10.60 2.75 3.21
N VAL A 257 9.92 3.89 3.25
CA VAL A 257 8.46 3.93 3.32
C VAL A 257 7.89 3.60 1.95
N SER A 258 6.95 2.66 1.88
CA SER A 258 6.34 2.18 0.64
C SER A 258 5.45 3.25 0.00
N ASP A 259 5.30 3.22 -1.33
CA ASP A 259 4.61 4.27 -2.07
C ASP A 259 3.12 4.29 -1.77
N TYR A 260 2.50 3.11 -1.68
CA TYR A 260 1.08 2.97 -1.36
C TYR A 260 0.73 3.40 0.07
N SER A 261 1.70 3.51 0.98
CA SER A 261 1.41 3.84 2.38
C SER A 261 0.87 5.27 2.48
N SER A 262 -0.36 5.43 2.98
CA SER A 262 -1.01 6.74 3.13
C SER A 262 -0.14 7.74 3.90
N ARG A 263 -0.26 9.02 3.54
CA ARG A 263 0.48 10.14 4.13
C ARG A 263 -0.45 11.05 4.93
N GLY A 264 0.08 11.64 6.00
CA GLY A 264 -0.58 12.76 6.65
C GLY A 264 -0.37 14.09 5.88
N PRO A 265 -0.80 15.21 6.46
CA PRO A 265 -1.68 15.32 7.64
C PRO A 265 -3.04 14.67 7.38
N SER A 266 -3.72 14.17 8.42
CA SER A 266 -5.05 13.57 8.24
C SER A 266 -6.12 14.66 8.06
N PRO A 267 -7.01 14.58 7.05
CA PRO A 267 -8.09 15.55 6.86
C PRO A 267 -8.99 15.72 8.08
N ASN A 268 -9.23 14.64 8.83
CA ASN A 268 -10.10 14.64 10.01
C ASN A 268 -9.50 15.35 11.23
N TYR A 269 -8.17 15.32 11.40
CA TYR A 269 -7.44 15.86 12.56
C TYR A 269 -6.07 16.36 12.14
N PRO A 270 -6.00 17.43 11.32
CA PRO A 270 -4.76 17.84 10.67
C PRO A 270 -3.75 18.45 11.67
N ASN A 271 -4.13 18.69 12.92
CA ASN A 271 -3.23 19.23 13.95
C ASN A 271 -2.42 18.16 14.69
N ILE A 272 -2.68 16.88 14.45
CA ILE A 272 -1.95 15.75 15.02
C ILE A 272 -1.20 15.03 13.90
N LEU A 273 0.12 14.87 14.08
CA LEU A 273 0.96 14.22 13.07
C LEU A 273 0.60 12.75 12.92
N LYS A 274 0.44 12.33 11.65
CA LYS A 274 0.13 10.95 11.23
C LYS A 274 0.92 10.59 9.95
N PRO A 275 1.25 9.30 9.72
CA PRO A 275 1.08 8.19 10.67
C PRO A 275 2.00 8.32 11.90
N ASP A 276 1.73 7.56 12.97
CA ASP A 276 2.49 7.67 14.23
C ASP A 276 3.85 6.97 14.15
N ILE A 277 3.89 5.85 13.45
CA ILE A 277 5.07 5.04 13.21
C ILE A 277 4.96 4.40 11.82
N PHE A 278 6.02 3.78 11.33
CA PHE A 278 5.93 2.85 10.22
C PHE A 278 6.60 1.53 10.61
N ALA A 279 6.15 0.43 10.00
CA ALA A 279 6.68 -0.90 10.20
C ALA A 279 6.83 -1.61 8.86
N PRO A 280 7.60 -2.71 8.79
CA PRO A 280 7.66 -3.51 7.58
C PRO A 280 6.27 -4.04 7.18
N GLY A 281 5.83 -3.73 5.97
CA GLY A 281 4.49 -4.01 5.47
C GLY A 281 4.43 -4.35 3.98
N THR A 282 5.54 -4.18 3.24
CA THR A 282 5.64 -4.61 1.82
C THR A 282 6.05 -6.08 1.73
N LEU A 283 5.30 -6.85 0.94
CA LEU A 283 5.57 -8.25 0.59
C LEU A 283 5.89 -9.13 1.80
N VAL A 284 5.04 -9.08 2.83
CA VAL A 284 5.16 -9.90 4.05
C VAL A 284 4.66 -11.31 3.74
N LEU A 285 5.46 -12.33 4.09
CA LEU A 285 5.02 -13.73 4.02
C LEU A 285 4.20 -14.06 5.27
N ALA A 286 2.94 -14.46 5.10
CA ALA A 286 2.02 -14.78 6.18
C ALA A 286 1.20 -16.04 5.85
N SER A 287 0.55 -16.62 6.87
CA SER A 287 -0.35 -17.76 6.69
C SER A 287 -1.54 -17.40 5.79
N TRP A 288 -1.98 -18.35 4.97
CA TRP A 288 -3.07 -18.19 4.00
C TRP A 288 -3.94 -19.45 3.95
N MET A 289 -5.17 -19.34 3.42
CA MET A 289 -6.04 -20.49 3.29
C MET A 289 -5.50 -21.42 2.17
N PRO A 290 -5.16 -22.69 2.45
CA PRO A 290 -4.52 -23.57 1.46
C PRO A 290 -5.37 -23.90 0.23
N THR A 291 -6.68 -23.67 0.31
CA THR A 291 -7.64 -23.92 -0.77
C THR A 291 -7.90 -22.71 -1.65
N ASP A 292 -7.45 -21.52 -1.25
CA ASP A 292 -7.59 -20.31 -2.07
C ASP A 292 -6.54 -20.27 -3.17
N ILE A 293 -6.96 -19.81 -4.34
CA ILE A 293 -6.05 -19.52 -5.45
C ILE A 293 -5.32 -18.23 -5.09
N ILE A 294 -3.99 -18.33 -4.99
CA ILE A 294 -3.09 -17.20 -4.79
C ILE A 294 -2.69 -16.60 -6.14
N GLU A 295 -2.42 -17.47 -7.11
CA GLU A 295 -1.89 -17.08 -8.42
C GLU A 295 -2.38 -18.03 -9.51
N THR A 296 -2.55 -17.52 -10.73
CA THR A 296 -2.91 -18.32 -11.91
C THR A 296 -1.84 -18.11 -12.99
N ILE A 297 -1.14 -19.19 -13.36
CA ILE A 297 -0.10 -19.17 -14.41
C ILE A 297 -0.57 -20.04 -15.56
N GLY A 298 -0.84 -19.41 -16.70
CA GLY A 298 -1.53 -20.04 -17.81
C GLY A 298 -2.88 -20.61 -17.34
N ASP A 299 -3.13 -21.89 -17.60
CA ASP A 299 -4.37 -22.57 -17.18
C ASP A 299 -4.28 -23.22 -15.79
N ARG A 300 -3.21 -22.97 -15.02
CA ARG A 300 -2.96 -23.62 -13.73
C ARG A 300 -3.12 -22.64 -12.57
N ASN A 301 -3.93 -23.05 -11.60
CA ASN A 301 -4.11 -22.33 -10.35
C ASN A 301 -3.14 -22.84 -9.28
N PHE A 302 -2.55 -21.93 -8.52
CA PHE A 302 -1.63 -22.20 -7.44
C PHE A 302 -2.25 -21.78 -6.12
N SER A 303 -2.19 -22.67 -5.13
CA SER A 303 -2.62 -22.41 -3.76
C SER A 303 -1.52 -22.80 -2.78
N SER A 304 -1.49 -22.17 -1.61
CA SER A 304 -0.50 -22.44 -0.57
C SER A 304 -1.07 -22.08 0.79
N GLY A 305 -0.58 -22.74 1.84
CA GLY A 305 -0.88 -22.36 3.22
C GLY A 305 -0.19 -21.04 3.66
N PHE A 306 0.56 -20.41 2.76
CA PHE A 306 1.21 -19.12 2.96
C PHE A 306 1.10 -18.26 1.70
N ASN A 307 0.97 -16.94 1.89
CA ASN A 307 0.91 -15.95 0.82
C ASN A 307 1.81 -14.75 1.15
N ILE A 308 2.24 -14.02 0.12
CA ILE A 308 3.01 -12.80 0.21
C ILE A 308 2.08 -11.62 -0.10
N ILE A 309 1.91 -10.72 0.86
CA ILE A 309 0.98 -9.58 0.73
C ILE A 309 1.61 -8.28 1.19
N SER A 310 1.21 -7.19 0.57
CA SER A 310 1.58 -5.83 0.95
C SER A 310 0.39 -5.09 1.55
N GLY A 311 0.64 -4.27 2.56
CA GLY A 311 -0.39 -3.40 3.13
C GLY A 311 0.06 -2.65 4.37
N THR A 312 -0.72 -1.65 4.73
CA THR A 312 -0.68 -1.02 6.05
C THR A 312 -1.60 -1.76 7.02
N SER A 313 -1.24 -1.71 8.30
CA SER A 313 -2.14 -2.13 9.37
C SER A 313 -2.84 -0.92 9.95
N ILE A 314 -4.16 -1.01 10.06
CA ILE A 314 -5.01 0.06 10.56
C ILE A 314 -5.73 -0.46 11.80
N THR A 315 -5.55 0.23 12.93
CA THR A 315 -6.43 0.03 14.08
C THR A 315 -7.71 0.84 13.83
N THR A 316 -8.88 0.40 14.29
CA THR A 316 -10.13 1.19 14.21
C THR A 316 -10.63 1.47 15.63
N ASN A 317 -10.82 2.75 15.96
CA ASN A 317 -11.41 3.19 17.22
C ASN A 317 -12.33 4.39 16.95
N ASN A 318 -13.61 4.23 17.29
CA ASN A 318 -14.65 5.25 17.13
C ASN A 318 -15.16 5.70 18.52
N ASP A 319 -14.33 6.38 19.31
CA ASP A 319 -14.82 7.21 20.42
C ASP A 319 -14.32 8.65 20.28
N CYS A 320 -15.18 9.50 19.73
CA CYS A 320 -14.87 10.85 19.24
C CYS A 320 -15.32 11.96 20.19
N SER A 321 -15.40 11.72 21.49
CA SER A 321 -16.21 12.56 22.36
C SER A 321 -15.59 13.91 22.77
N SER A 322 -14.29 14.19 22.61
CA SER A 322 -13.68 15.53 22.84
C SER A 322 -12.20 15.66 22.43
N PRO A 323 -11.85 15.95 21.16
CA PRO A 323 -10.45 16.14 20.77
C PRO A 323 -9.95 17.57 21.10
N SER A 324 -8.95 17.66 21.98
CA SER A 324 -8.16 18.90 22.17
C SER A 324 -7.05 18.98 21.13
N SER A 325 -6.69 20.18 20.68
CA SER A 325 -5.55 20.40 19.76
C SER A 325 -4.18 20.38 20.46
N ASP A 326 -4.14 20.45 21.79
CA ASP A 326 -2.93 20.37 22.62
C ASP A 326 -2.95 19.14 23.54
N ILE A 327 -3.20 17.97 22.95
CA ILE A 327 -3.07 16.68 23.62
C ILE A 327 -1.60 16.43 23.94
N ASN A 328 -1.32 15.76 25.06
CA ASN A 328 0.02 15.32 25.44
C ASN A 328 0.53 14.19 24.52
N TYR A 329 0.86 14.55 23.27
CA TYR A 329 1.18 13.64 22.18
C TYR A 329 2.69 13.61 21.87
N PRO A 330 3.27 12.46 21.50
CA PRO A 330 4.72 12.32 21.29
C PRO A 330 5.23 12.92 19.97
N SER A 331 4.50 13.88 19.38
CA SER A 331 4.87 14.58 18.16
C SER A 331 4.27 16.00 18.13
N PHE A 332 4.77 16.82 17.20
CA PHE A 332 4.37 18.20 17.02
C PHE A 332 4.05 18.48 15.55
N MET A 333 2.93 19.15 15.31
CA MET A 333 2.47 19.52 13.97
C MET A 333 1.99 20.97 13.94
N ALA A 334 2.64 21.75 13.09
CA ALA A 334 2.31 23.14 12.79
C ALA A 334 1.81 23.23 11.34
N LEU A 335 0.68 23.90 11.15
CA LEU A 335 0.04 24.03 9.85
C LEU A 335 0.11 25.47 9.36
N TYR A 336 0.20 25.67 8.04
CA TYR A 336 0.10 26.97 7.40
C TYR A 336 -0.84 26.92 6.19
N GLU A 337 -1.47 28.04 5.88
CA GLU A 337 -2.24 28.19 4.63
C GLU A 337 -1.31 28.53 3.49
N ASN A 338 -1.47 27.87 2.33
CA ASN A 338 -0.57 28.09 1.20
C ASN A 338 -0.65 29.52 0.68
N GLY A 339 0.50 30.11 0.35
CA GLY A 339 0.60 31.52 -0.05
C GLY A 339 0.56 32.52 1.11
N ASN A 340 0.31 32.07 2.34
CA ASN A 340 0.45 32.90 3.52
C ASN A 340 1.90 32.89 4.02
N THR A 341 2.65 33.94 3.70
CA THR A 341 4.04 34.12 4.14
C THR A 341 4.16 34.87 5.47
N THR A 342 3.06 35.08 6.18
CA THR A 342 3.12 35.72 7.50
C THR A 342 3.81 34.81 8.50
N THR A 343 4.50 35.40 9.47
CA THR A 343 5.13 34.64 10.54
C THR A 343 4.07 34.16 11.51
N LEU A 344 3.95 32.84 11.63
CA LEU A 344 3.07 32.15 12.54
C LEU A 344 3.85 31.66 13.76
N SER A 345 3.15 31.50 14.88
CA SER A 345 3.72 30.95 16.10
C SER A 345 2.73 29.98 16.74
N LYS A 346 3.19 28.76 17.06
CA LYS A 346 2.38 27.74 17.74
C LYS A 346 3.15 27.17 18.92
N THR A 347 2.52 27.16 20.10
CA THR A 347 3.10 26.63 21.34
C THR A 347 2.34 25.39 21.77
N PHE A 348 3.09 24.37 22.19
CA PHE A 348 2.59 23.08 22.66
C PHE A 348 3.06 22.85 24.08
N LYS A 349 2.18 22.36 24.96
CA LYS A 349 2.55 21.96 26.31
C LYS A 349 2.61 20.44 26.41
N ARG A 350 3.68 19.91 27.01
CA ARG A 350 3.85 18.48 27.21
C ARG A 350 4.18 18.17 28.66
N THR A 351 3.63 17.05 29.13
CA THR A 351 3.95 16.47 30.42
C THR A 351 4.64 15.13 30.17
N VAL A 352 5.84 14.97 30.70
CA VAL A 352 6.61 13.73 30.57
C VAL A 352 6.75 13.07 31.93
N THR A 353 6.60 11.76 31.97
CA THR A 353 6.72 10.94 33.18
C THR A 353 7.99 10.10 33.07
N ASN A 354 8.86 10.16 34.08
CA ASN A 354 10.01 9.26 34.15
C ASN A 354 9.56 7.82 34.42
N VAL A 355 9.90 6.89 33.55
CA VAL A 355 9.63 5.45 33.75
C VAL A 355 10.89 4.66 34.11
N GLY A 356 12.06 5.31 34.06
CA GLY A 356 13.34 4.74 34.47
C GLY A 356 13.50 4.67 35.99
N ASN A 357 14.44 3.85 36.43
CA ASN A 357 14.77 3.74 37.85
C ASN A 357 15.81 4.80 38.24
N GLY A 358 15.63 5.41 39.41
CA GLY A 358 16.58 6.36 39.98
C GLY A 358 16.45 7.79 39.44
N ALA A 359 17.29 8.67 40.00
CA ALA A 359 17.35 10.06 39.61
C ALA A 359 18.08 10.21 38.26
N THR A 360 17.53 11.02 37.37
CA THR A 360 18.07 11.23 36.03
C THR A 360 17.78 12.64 35.53
N LYS A 361 18.57 13.11 34.57
CA LYS A 361 18.45 14.42 33.94
C LYS A 361 18.46 14.27 32.42
N TYR A 362 17.68 15.10 31.75
CA TYR A 362 17.62 15.15 30.30
C TYR A 362 17.84 16.56 29.78
N GLN A 363 18.64 16.68 28.72
CA GLN A 363 18.87 17.94 28.01
C GLN A 363 18.15 17.93 26.65
N ALA A 364 17.48 19.03 26.33
CA ALA A 364 16.81 19.21 25.04
C ALA A 364 17.83 19.41 23.93
N LYS A 365 17.73 18.60 22.86
CA LYS A 365 18.44 18.77 21.60
C LYS A 365 17.43 18.91 20.47
N VAL A 366 17.52 19.99 19.73
CA VAL A 366 16.54 20.34 18.68
C VAL A 366 17.18 20.31 17.30
N VAL A 367 16.46 19.75 16.35
CA VAL A 367 16.69 19.91 14.91
C VAL A 367 15.47 20.63 14.37
N ALA A 368 15.62 21.90 14.00
CA ALA A 368 14.50 22.71 13.54
C ALA A 368 14.08 22.32 12.11
N PRO A 369 12.77 22.23 11.81
CA PRO A 369 12.28 22.18 10.44
C PRO A 369 12.82 23.38 9.63
N LYS A 370 13.13 23.16 8.35
CA LYS A 370 13.66 24.19 7.46
C LYS A 370 12.73 25.41 7.44
N GLY A 371 13.28 26.60 7.64
CA GLY A 371 12.51 27.86 7.66
C GLY A 371 11.74 28.13 8.97
N SER A 372 12.03 27.38 10.04
CA SER A 372 11.42 27.59 11.35
C SER A 372 12.45 27.81 12.46
N VAL A 373 12.02 28.41 13.56
CA VAL A 373 12.75 28.55 14.81
C VAL A 373 11.97 27.81 15.89
N ILE A 374 12.68 26.98 16.66
CA ILE A 374 12.10 26.16 17.72
C ILE A 374 12.70 26.58 19.07
N THR A 375 11.84 26.85 20.04
CA THR A 375 12.23 27.17 21.42
C THR A 375 11.62 26.15 22.38
N VAL A 376 12.39 25.67 23.34
CA VAL A 376 11.94 24.71 24.37
C VAL A 376 12.26 25.26 25.75
N ASP A 377 11.26 25.26 26.63
CA ASP A 377 11.38 25.77 28.00
C ASP A 377 10.69 24.86 29.03
N PRO A 378 11.39 24.40 30.08
CA PRO A 378 12.84 24.52 30.28
C PRO A 378 13.63 23.66 29.27
N SER A 379 14.92 23.94 29.09
CA SER A 379 15.82 23.15 28.24
C SER A 379 16.47 21.95 28.94
N GLU A 380 16.27 21.81 30.25
CA GLU A 380 16.68 20.66 31.07
C GLU A 380 15.48 20.17 31.91
N LEU A 381 15.31 18.86 32.00
CA LEU A 381 14.35 18.22 32.89
C LEU A 381 15.08 17.33 33.90
N SER A 382 14.72 17.44 35.18
CA SER A 382 15.30 16.65 36.26
C SER A 382 14.22 15.80 36.94
N PHE A 383 14.48 14.51 37.10
CA PHE A 383 13.60 13.57 37.78
C PHE A 383 14.35 12.94 38.95
N GLN A 384 13.73 12.84 40.12
CA GLN A 384 14.35 12.25 41.31
C GLN A 384 14.01 10.76 41.43
N ASN A 385 12.79 10.40 41.06
CA ASN A 385 12.24 9.06 41.20
C ASN A 385 11.56 8.59 39.92
N LYS A 386 11.28 7.28 39.88
CA LYS A 386 10.36 6.70 38.92
C LYS A 386 8.95 7.27 39.15
N MET A 387 8.22 7.52 38.07
CA MET A 387 6.90 8.15 38.01
C MET A 387 6.86 9.66 38.31
N ASP A 388 8.00 10.30 38.56
CA ASP A 388 8.06 11.77 38.61
C ASP A 388 7.65 12.35 37.26
N THR A 389 6.88 13.44 37.30
CA THR A 389 6.44 14.16 36.10
C THR A 389 7.14 15.51 36.00
N GLN A 390 7.41 15.92 34.76
CA GLN A 390 7.88 17.26 34.44
C GLN A 390 7.08 17.81 33.26
N VAL A 391 7.00 19.14 33.20
CA VAL A 391 6.26 19.85 32.16
C VAL A 391 7.22 20.76 31.40
N TYR A 392 7.08 20.79 30.08
CA TYR A 392 7.79 21.75 29.23
C TYR A 392 6.86 22.31 28.15
N SER A 393 7.25 23.44 27.58
CA SER A 393 6.62 24.04 26.42
C SER A 393 7.57 24.02 25.23
N LEU A 394 7.03 23.75 24.05
CA LEU A 394 7.73 23.87 22.76
C LEU A 394 7.01 24.90 21.91
N THR A 395 7.72 25.92 21.44
CA THR A 395 7.20 26.95 20.54
C THR A 395 7.86 26.83 19.18
N ILE A 396 7.04 26.79 18.13
CA ILE A 396 7.45 26.81 16.73
C ILE A 396 7.09 28.18 16.17
N GLN A 397 8.10 28.94 15.73
CA GLN A 397 7.92 30.11 14.88
C GLN A 397 8.26 29.72 13.45
N TYR A 398 7.33 29.92 12.52
CA TYR A 398 7.44 29.41 11.16
C TYR A 398 6.70 30.31 10.17
N GLN A 399 6.98 30.15 8.88
CA GLN A 399 6.27 30.81 7.79
C GLN A 399 5.80 29.75 6.80
N GLY A 400 4.66 30.01 6.17
CA GLY A 400 4.25 29.25 5.00
C GLY A 400 5.06 29.62 3.77
N ASP A 401 4.92 28.81 2.73
CA ASP A 401 5.41 29.12 1.40
C ASP A 401 4.29 28.96 0.35
N THR A 402 4.64 29.11 -0.92
CA THR A 402 3.72 28.92 -2.06
C THR A 402 3.86 27.55 -2.72
N ASN A 403 4.84 26.76 -2.29
CA ASN A 403 5.24 25.51 -2.94
C ASN A 403 4.73 24.27 -2.19
N TRP A 404 3.84 24.45 -1.22
CA TRP A 404 3.26 23.36 -0.45
C TRP A 404 4.31 22.51 0.29
N THR A 405 5.44 23.12 0.66
CA THR A 405 6.59 22.37 1.21
C THR A 405 6.30 21.83 2.60
N VAL A 406 6.47 20.52 2.76
CA VAL A 406 6.54 19.89 4.08
C VAL A 406 7.99 19.94 4.58
N SER A 407 8.19 20.38 5.83
CA SER A 407 9.51 20.39 6.46
C SER A 407 9.51 19.61 7.77
N PHE A 408 10.64 18.96 8.04
CA PHE A 408 10.79 17.99 9.12
C PHE A 408 11.90 18.39 10.09
N GLY A 409 11.67 18.15 11.37
CA GLY A 409 12.61 18.37 12.47
C GLY A 409 12.32 17.41 13.62
N SER A 410 12.96 17.64 14.77
CA SER A 410 12.72 16.85 15.97
C SER A 410 13.19 17.55 17.25
N LEU A 411 12.53 17.23 18.36
CA LEU A 411 13.04 17.42 19.72
C LEU A 411 13.54 16.07 20.24
N SER A 412 14.75 16.02 20.78
CA SER A 412 15.28 14.86 21.49
C SER A 412 15.66 15.24 22.90
N TRP A 413 15.10 14.56 23.91
CA TRP A 413 15.57 14.60 25.28
C TRP A 413 16.69 13.58 25.44
N VAL A 414 17.93 14.06 25.59
CA VAL A 414 19.12 13.22 25.72
C VAL A 414 19.48 13.09 27.18
N GLU A 415 19.54 11.86 27.68
CA GLU A 415 19.92 11.57 29.06
C GLU A 415 21.37 12.00 29.34
N VAL A 416 21.57 12.74 30.43
CA VAL A 416 22.90 13.19 30.85
C VAL A 416 23.64 12.02 31.52
N GLY A 417 24.71 11.55 30.88
CA GLY A 417 25.52 10.44 31.41
C GLY A 417 24.87 9.05 31.26
N GLY A 418 23.76 8.95 30.52
CA GLY A 418 23.06 7.70 30.24
C GLY A 418 22.95 7.41 28.74
N THR A 419 22.03 6.51 28.39
CA THR A 419 21.84 6.02 27.01
C THR A 419 20.48 6.34 26.42
N HIS A 420 19.54 6.84 27.22
CA HIS A 420 18.19 7.11 26.74
C HIS A 420 18.13 8.37 25.89
N ILE A 421 17.46 8.26 24.73
CA ILE A 421 17.13 9.39 23.86
C ILE A 421 15.64 9.30 23.56
N VAL A 422 14.85 10.23 24.09
CA VAL A 422 13.40 10.31 23.83
C VAL A 422 13.17 11.34 22.73
N LYS A 423 12.83 10.87 21.53
CA LYS A 423 12.72 11.70 20.34
C LYS A 423 11.26 11.87 19.91
N SER A 424 10.87 13.12 19.67
CA SER A 424 9.56 13.50 19.12
C SER A 424 9.74 14.25 17.79
N PRO A 425 9.11 13.81 16.70
CA PRO A 425 9.18 14.51 15.42
C PRO A 425 8.42 15.84 15.45
N ILE A 426 8.90 16.80 14.68
CA ILE A 426 8.28 18.11 14.47
C ILE A 426 8.05 18.27 12.97
N VAL A 427 6.83 18.59 12.56
CA VAL A 427 6.48 18.79 11.15
C VAL A 427 5.78 20.13 10.96
N VAL A 428 6.20 20.87 9.93
CA VAL A 428 5.48 22.04 9.39
C VAL A 428 4.92 21.65 8.03
N SER A 429 3.61 21.82 7.82
CA SER A 429 2.90 21.33 6.63
C SER A 429 1.81 22.33 6.17
N PRO A 430 1.48 22.39 4.87
CA PRO A 430 0.31 23.13 4.40
C PRO A 430 -1.01 22.52 4.90
N THR A 431 -2.08 23.34 4.97
CA THR A 431 -3.45 22.95 5.36
C THR A 431 -4.32 22.44 4.20
N ASP A 432 -4.11 22.96 2.98
CA ASP A 432 -4.93 22.63 1.82
C ASP A 432 -4.32 21.42 1.08
N PHE A 433 -5.13 20.39 0.91
CA PHE A 433 -4.78 19.16 0.18
C PHE A 433 -5.68 19.12 -1.07
N GLN A 434 -5.38 19.92 -2.09
CA GLN A 434 -6.00 19.67 -3.39
C GLN A 434 -5.46 18.31 -3.86
N SER A 435 -6.37 17.34 -3.95
CA SER A 435 -6.22 16.22 -4.86
C SER A 435 -5.95 16.81 -6.23
N GLU A 436 -4.69 16.86 -6.66
CA GLU A 436 -4.45 16.76 -8.09
C GLU A 436 -5.19 15.49 -8.51
N GLY A 437 -6.27 15.69 -9.26
CA GLY A 437 -7.00 14.59 -9.85
C GLY A 437 -5.98 13.71 -10.53
N LEU A 438 -5.91 12.45 -10.12
CA LEU A 438 -5.25 11.40 -10.87
C LEU A 438 -5.98 11.27 -12.21
N VAL A 439 -5.61 12.15 -13.14
CA VAL A 439 -5.80 11.98 -14.56
C VAL A 439 -4.45 11.53 -15.09
N HIS A 440 -4.19 10.23 -14.98
CA HIS A 440 -3.27 9.53 -15.87
C HIS A 440 -3.88 8.19 -16.24
#